data_AF-A0A2S9G9A5-F1
#
_entry.id   AF-A0A2S9G9A5-F1
#
_cell.length_a   1.000
_cell.length_b   1.000
_cell.length_c   1.000
_cell.angle_alpha   90.00
_cell.angle_beta   90.00
_cell.angle_gamma   90.00
#
_symmetry.space_group_name_H-M   'P 1'
#
loop_
_entity.id
_entity.type
_entity.pdbx_description
1 polymer ?
#
loop_
_entity_poly.entity_id
_entity_poly.type
_entity_poly.pdbx_seq_one_letter_code
_entity_poly.pdbx_strand_id
1 'polypeptide(L)'
;LTSLAKDADLLVTGMNFEETAANVAEFHAIPLATVHWFPLRANGRLVSILPPVLGRPAMTLVEWLSWRGAKEAEDAQRRELGLGK
;
A
#
# COMPACT_ATOMS: atom_id res chain seq x y z
N LEU A 1 -15.35 -1.37 4.52
CA LEU A 1 -14.88 -0.31 3.59
C LEU A 1 -15.69 -0.29 2.31
N THR A 2 -15.90 -1.43 1.64
CA THR A 2 -16.72 -1.55 0.41
C THR A 2 -18.09 -0.88 0.51
N SER A 3 -18.87 -1.14 1.56
CA SER A 3 -20.19 -0.50 1.74
C SER A 3 -20.13 1.03 1.87
N LEU A 4 -19.08 1.55 2.50
CA LEU A 4 -18.90 2.99 2.73
C LEU A 4 -18.42 3.73 1.48
N ALA A 5 -17.72 3.04 0.58
CA ALA A 5 -17.13 3.63 -0.63
C ALA A 5 -18.08 3.66 -1.84
N LYS A 6 -19.27 3.05 -1.73
CA LYS A 6 -20.21 2.87 -2.85
C LYS A 6 -20.60 4.17 -3.55
N ASP A 7 -20.79 5.23 -2.79
CA ASP A 7 -21.25 6.54 -3.28
C ASP A 7 -20.14 7.61 -3.18
N ALA A 8 -18.88 7.19 -3.03
CA ALA A 8 -17.75 8.10 -2.89
C ALA A 8 -17.14 8.46 -4.25
N ASP A 9 -16.80 9.74 -4.46
CA ASP A 9 -16.16 10.20 -5.70
C ASP A 9 -14.62 9.99 -5.71
N LEU A 10 -14.02 9.77 -4.54
CA LEU A 10 -12.58 9.58 -4.35
C LEU A 10 -12.31 8.81 -3.06
N LEU A 11 -11.41 7.84 -3.12
CA LEU A 11 -10.86 7.21 -1.93
C LEU A 11 -9.48 7.80 -1.60
N VAL A 12 -9.27 8.20 -0.34
CA VAL A 12 -7.99 8.72 0.14
C VAL A 12 -7.47 7.83 1.26
N THR A 13 -6.21 7.45 1.17
CA THR A 13 -5.56 6.56 2.15
C THR A 13 -4.11 6.99 2.41
N GLY A 14 -3.47 6.37 3.38
CA GLY A 14 -2.01 6.43 3.54
C GLY A 14 -1.51 5.20 4.28
N MET A 15 -0.37 5.33 4.96
CA MET A 15 0.43 4.19 5.41
C MET A 15 -0.37 3.07 6.07
N ASN A 16 -0.14 1.85 5.59
CA ASN A 16 -0.66 0.54 6.03
C ASN A 16 -2.03 0.16 5.46
N PHE A 17 -2.71 1.06 4.75
CA PHE A 17 -4.05 0.80 4.22
C PHE A 17 -4.14 0.99 2.71
N GLU A 18 -2.99 1.21 2.04
CA GLU A 18 -2.94 1.46 0.60
C GLU A 18 -3.50 0.30 -0.22
N GLU A 19 -3.11 -0.94 0.07
CA GLU A 19 -3.55 -2.10 -0.72
C GLU A 19 -5.05 -2.37 -0.56
N THR A 20 -5.56 -2.29 0.67
CA THR A 20 -7.00 -2.48 0.94
C THR A 20 -7.83 -1.38 0.29
N ALA A 21 -7.38 -0.12 0.37
CA ALA A 21 -8.04 0.98 -0.30
C ALA A 21 -7.97 0.82 -1.83
N ALA A 22 -6.84 0.38 -2.38
CA ALA A 22 -6.70 0.13 -3.82
C ALA A 22 -7.67 -0.94 -4.32
N ASN A 23 -7.81 -2.05 -3.59
CA ASN A 23 -8.76 -3.09 -3.93
C ASN A 23 -10.21 -2.59 -3.92
N VAL A 24 -10.60 -1.78 -2.93
CA VAL A 24 -11.96 -1.22 -2.87
C VAL A 24 -12.19 -0.14 -3.94
N ALA A 25 -11.18 0.67 -4.24
CA ALA A 25 -11.25 1.68 -5.29
C ALA A 25 -11.40 1.02 -6.67
N GLU A 26 -10.64 -0.04 -6.94
CA GLU A 26 -10.76 -0.85 -8.16
C GLU A 26 -12.13 -1.52 -8.25
N PHE A 27 -12.61 -2.10 -7.16
CA PHE A 27 -13.93 -2.76 -7.09
C PHE A 27 -15.10 -1.83 -7.45
N HIS A 28 -15.06 -0.57 -7.00
CA HIS A 28 -16.08 0.43 -7.30
C HIS A 28 -15.77 1.28 -8.54
N ALA A 29 -14.63 1.06 -9.19
CA ALA A 29 -14.12 1.89 -10.30
C ALA A 29 -14.03 3.39 -9.96
N ILE A 30 -13.62 3.72 -8.73
CA ILE A 30 -13.43 5.10 -8.26
C ILE A 30 -11.95 5.48 -8.16
N PRO A 31 -11.58 6.75 -8.34
CA PRO A 31 -10.21 7.21 -8.16
C PRO A 31 -9.65 6.93 -6.76
N LEU A 32 -8.34 6.70 -6.68
CA LEU A 32 -7.59 6.54 -5.42
C LEU A 32 -6.49 7.61 -5.31
N ALA A 33 -6.39 8.27 -4.17
CA ALA A 33 -5.26 9.11 -3.78
C ALA A 33 -4.55 8.54 -2.55
N THR A 34 -3.21 8.59 -2.55
CA THR A 34 -2.38 8.16 -1.42
C THR A 34 -1.62 9.34 -0.83
N VAL A 35 -1.55 9.41 0.49
CA VAL A 35 -0.85 10.47 1.23
C VAL A 35 0.38 9.90 1.91
N HIS A 36 1.56 10.36 1.47
CA HIS A 36 2.82 10.03 2.12
C HIS A 36 3.17 11.10 3.18
N TRP A 37 2.73 10.90 4.43
CA TRP A 37 3.10 11.79 5.55
C TRP A 37 4.39 11.37 6.28
N PHE A 38 4.88 10.16 6.00
CA PHE A 38 6.14 9.61 6.51
C PHE A 38 6.99 9.19 5.31
N PRO A 39 8.32 9.25 5.36
CA PRO A 39 9.22 8.83 4.27
C PRO A 39 9.24 7.30 4.11
N LEU A 40 8.07 6.72 3.80
CA LEU A 40 7.78 5.29 3.75
C LEU A 40 8.54 4.60 2.61
N ARG A 41 8.70 5.28 1.47
CA ARG A 41 9.37 4.74 0.30
C ARG A 41 10.88 4.67 0.49
N ALA A 42 11.50 3.63 -0.08
CA ALA A 42 12.92 3.38 0.04
C ALA A 42 13.79 4.61 -0.27
N ASN A 43 14.57 5.03 0.73
CA ASN A 43 15.47 6.18 0.65
C ASN A 43 16.74 5.95 1.48
N GLY A 44 17.78 6.75 1.26
CA GLY A 44 19.07 6.59 1.94
C GLY A 44 19.20 7.32 3.28
N ARG A 45 18.12 7.87 3.85
CA ARG A 45 18.21 8.80 4.98
C ARG A 45 17.33 8.44 6.17
N LEU A 46 16.30 7.62 5.99
CA LEU A 46 15.41 7.25 7.08
C LEU A 46 16.11 6.43 8.17
N VAL A 47 16.93 5.46 7.76
CA VAL A 47 17.72 4.64 8.68
C VAL A 47 19.05 5.34 8.93
N SER A 48 19.05 6.28 9.88
CA SER A 48 20.20 7.16 10.17
C SER A 48 21.45 6.42 10.68
N ILE A 49 21.30 5.20 11.17
CA ILE A 49 22.43 4.34 11.59
C ILE A 49 23.20 3.71 10.42
N LEU A 50 22.66 3.77 9.20
CA LEU A 50 23.31 3.24 7.99
C LEU A 50 23.85 4.37 7.11
N PRO A 51 25.01 4.17 6.47
CA PRO A 51 25.45 5.05 5.38
C PRO A 51 24.40 5.14 4.27
N PRO A 52 24.21 6.29 3.60
CA PRO A 52 23.13 6.46 2.62
C PRO A 52 23.13 5.47 1.45
N VAL A 53 24.31 5.01 1.04
CA VAL A 53 24.50 3.97 0.02
C VAL A 53 23.93 2.61 0.45
N LEU A 54 23.84 2.33 1.75
CA LEU A 54 23.25 1.10 2.30
C LEU A 54 21.79 1.31 2.73
N GLY A 55 21.39 2.53 3.09
CA GLY A 55 20.04 2.84 3.57
C GLY A 55 18.94 2.51 2.55
N ARG A 56 19.09 2.94 1.29
CA ARG A 56 18.05 2.71 0.27
C ARG A 56 17.87 1.22 -0.06
N PRO A 57 18.93 0.43 -0.32
CA PRO A 57 18.78 -1.02 -0.50
C PRO A 57 18.17 -1.73 0.71
N ALA A 58 18.56 -1.37 1.93
CA ALA A 58 18.00 -1.95 3.14
C ALA A 58 16.50 -1.66 3.27
N MET A 59 16.08 -0.42 3.02
CA MET A 59 14.65 -0.08 3.02
C MET A 59 13.88 -0.80 1.90
N THR A 60 14.44 -0.93 0.69
CA THR A 60 13.80 -1.69 -0.39
C THR A 60 13.58 -3.15 -0.01
N LEU A 61 14.56 -3.77 0.66
CA LEU A 61 14.43 -5.13 1.17
C LEU A 61 13.31 -5.24 2.21
N VAL A 62 13.24 -4.28 3.15
CA VAL A 62 12.17 -4.22 4.15
C VAL A 62 10.81 -4.06 3.48
N GLU A 63 10.66 -3.13 2.54
CA GLU A 63 9.43 -2.91 1.77
C GLU A 63 8.99 -4.19 1.06
N TRP A 64 9.92 -4.91 0.42
CA TRP A 64 9.64 -6.20 -0.24
C TRP A 64 9.22 -7.29 0.75
N LEU A 65 9.89 -7.40 1.91
CA LEU A 65 9.51 -8.36 2.96
C LEU A 65 8.13 -8.06 3.53
N SER A 66 7.83 -6.78 3.76
CA SER A 66 6.51 -6.33 4.23
C SER A 66 5.42 -6.67 3.22
N TRP A 67 5.63 -6.35 1.94
CA TRP A 67 4.70 -6.74 0.87
C TRP A 67 4.48 -8.25 0.84
N ARG A 68 5.56 -9.04 0.89
CA ARG A 68 5.47 -10.50 0.88
C ARG A 68 4.68 -11.06 2.07
N GLY A 69 4.80 -10.43 3.24
CA GLY A 69 4.03 -10.80 4.43
C GLY A 69 2.55 -10.47 4.34
N ALA A 70 2.19 -9.36 3.69
CA ALA A 70 0.80 -8.93 3.50
C ALA A 70 0.11 -9.59 2.29
N LYS A 71 0.90 -10.10 1.33
CA LYS A 71 0.42 -10.59 0.03
C LYS A 71 -0.72 -11.60 0.10
N GLU A 72 -0.66 -12.59 1.00
CA GLU A 72 -1.69 -13.61 1.07
C GLU A 72 -3.05 -13.02 1.48
N ALA A 73 -3.05 -12.09 2.43
CA ALA A 73 -4.26 -11.39 2.88
C ALA A 73 -4.80 -10.44 1.79
N GLU A 74 -3.91 -9.73 1.09
CA GLU A 74 -4.27 -8.91 -0.06
C GLU A 74 -4.92 -9.77 -1.16
N ASP A 75 -4.28 -10.87 -1.55
CA ASP A 75 -4.77 -11.78 -2.59
C ASP A 75 -6.11 -12.42 -2.18
N ALA A 76 -6.31 -12.71 -0.89
CA ALA A 76 -7.58 -13.21 -0.37
C ALA A 76 -8.69 -12.17 -0.53
N GLN A 77 -8.46 -10.92 -0.14
CA GLN A 77 -9.42 -9.84 -0.32
C GLN A 77 -9.73 -9.61 -1.81
N ARG A 78 -8.72 -9.62 -2.68
CA ARG A 78 -8.94 -9.47 -4.14
C ARG A 78 -9.84 -10.57 -4.69
N ARG A 79 -9.67 -11.82 -4.24
CA ARG A 79 -10.56 -12.93 -4.63
C ARG A 79 -11.99 -12.72 -4.14
N GLU A 80 -12.18 -12.29 -2.89
CA GLU A 80 -13.51 -11.99 -2.33
C GLU A 80 -14.25 -10.88 -3.11
N LEU A 81 -13.50 -9.90 -3.62
CA LEU A 81 -14.02 -8.80 -4.42
C LEU A 81 -14.17 -9.14 -5.92
N GLY A 82 -13.82 -10.36 -6.34
CA GLY A 82 -13.87 -10.76 -7.75
C GLY A 82 -12.79 -10.09 -8.64
N LEU A 83 -11.74 -9.52 -8.03
CA LEU A 83 -10.61 -8.85 -8.70
C LEU A 83 -9.47 -9.81 -9.08
N GLY A 84 -9.76 -11.11 -9.13
CA GLY A 84 -8.80 -12.17 -9.45
C GLY A 84 -8.34 -12.11 -10.90
N LYS A 85 -7.28 -11.33 -11.15
CA LYS A 85 -6.35 -11.49 -12.27
C LYS A 85 -4.95 -11.65 -11.70
#